data_AF-A0A3P3XIG0-F1
#
_entry.id   AF-A0A3P3XIG0-F1
#
_cell.length_a   1.000
_cell.length_b   1.000
_cell.length_c   1.000
_cell.angle_alpha   90.00
_cell.angle_beta   90.00
_cell.angle_gamma   90.00
#
_symmetry.space_group_name_H-M   'P 1'
#
loop_
_entity.id
_entity.type
_entity.pdbx_description
1 polymer ?
#
loop_
_entity_poly.entity_id
_entity_poly.type
_entity_poly.pdbx_seq_one_letter_code
_entity_poly.pdbx_strand_id
1 'polypeptide(L)'
;MIYRACEPYLRKIASQFPVVLITGPRQSGKTTLARYAFPDYSYVSLENLDTADRAREDPRGFLAQYRLKVIFDEIQRLPSLLSYLQQIVDEHPQPGSFIITGSQQFNLMAAATQSLAGRIGRLELLPFSTGEIYSYNPSLLTDSTTSIRRGWYPPIIDRSLDADLWYENYIATYLERDVRQIDNIRDLLTFRRFLSLCAGRTAQLVNLSELAGECGVSHNTIKAWLSVLEASYLVKLVQPYYRNFNKRIVKTPKLYFLDTGLAARLLGIRTDDQLANHPLRGALFETYVFSELLKKRMNGQAPWEIYFWRDHGGIEVDFILESGGTLIAVEVKSGATFHPDFTTNLSRFAGFAGSDLTHAALIYGGMEAFTFKDVSVVPWNQMDLL
;
A
#
# COMPACT_ATOMS: atom_id res chain seq x y z
N MET A 1 -5.98 -15.83 14.45
CA MET A 1 -5.38 -15.16 13.28
C MET A 1 -6.46 -14.32 12.64
N ILE A 2 -6.18 -13.05 12.35
CA ILE A 2 -7.13 -12.20 11.65
C ILE A 2 -7.21 -12.64 10.18
N TYR A 3 -8.43 -12.76 9.67
CA TYR A 3 -8.69 -13.11 8.27
C TYR A 3 -8.06 -12.07 7.33
N ARG A 4 -7.48 -12.54 6.22
CA ARG A 4 -6.93 -11.66 5.18
C ARG A 4 -7.83 -11.66 3.95
N ALA A 5 -8.32 -10.50 3.55
CA ALA A 5 -9.22 -10.33 2.41
C ALA A 5 -8.59 -10.74 1.06
N CYS A 6 -7.26 -10.69 0.96
CA CYS A 6 -6.52 -11.15 -0.21
C CYS A 6 -6.33 -12.67 -0.30
N GLU A 7 -6.71 -13.46 0.71
CA GLU A 7 -6.46 -14.91 0.74
C GLU A 7 -7.10 -15.67 -0.44
N PRO A 8 -8.37 -15.39 -0.84
CA PRO A 8 -8.96 -16.03 -2.02
C PRO A 8 -8.21 -15.66 -3.31
N TYR A 9 -7.75 -14.40 -3.41
CA TYR A 9 -6.98 -13.93 -4.56
C TYR A 9 -5.59 -14.58 -4.61
N LEU A 10 -4.93 -14.76 -3.47
CA LEU A 10 -3.66 -15.49 -3.35
C LEU A 10 -3.80 -16.92 -3.87
N ARG A 11 -4.86 -17.64 -3.49
CA ARG A 11 -5.12 -19.00 -3.99
C ARG A 11 -5.39 -19.02 -5.49
N LYS A 12 -6.14 -18.04 -6.00
CA LYS A 12 -6.39 -17.90 -7.44
C LYS A 12 -5.08 -17.72 -8.21
N ILE A 13 -4.16 -16.88 -7.71
CA ILE A 13 -2.83 -16.71 -8.30
C ILE A 13 -2.07 -18.05 -8.28
N ALA A 14 -2.05 -18.75 -7.14
CA ALA A 14 -1.36 -20.03 -7.00
C ALA A 14 -1.92 -21.14 -7.90
N SER A 15 -3.21 -21.10 -8.26
CA SER A 15 -3.78 -22.04 -9.23
C SER A 15 -3.37 -21.78 -10.68
N GLN A 16 -2.79 -20.62 -10.99
CA GLN A 16 -2.47 -20.19 -12.35
C GLN A 16 -0.97 -20.08 -12.61
N PHE A 17 -0.17 -19.75 -11.59
CA PHE A 17 1.26 -19.52 -11.73
C PHE A 17 2.06 -20.55 -10.93
N PRO A 18 3.16 -21.10 -11.49
CA PRO A 18 3.99 -22.05 -10.78
C PRO A 18 4.76 -21.43 -9.60
N VAL A 19 5.08 -20.12 -9.68
CA VAL A 19 5.66 -19.37 -8.57
C VAL A 19 4.73 -18.24 -8.16
N VAL A 20 4.53 -18.08 -6.86
CA VAL A 20 3.79 -16.94 -6.29
C VAL A 20 4.69 -16.13 -5.38
N LEU A 21 4.82 -14.84 -5.65
CA LEU A 21 5.57 -13.90 -4.83
C LEU A 21 4.64 -13.03 -3.99
N ILE A 22 4.77 -13.12 -2.67
CA ILE A 22 4.09 -12.27 -1.71
C ILE A 22 5.06 -11.20 -1.22
N THR A 23 4.73 -9.94 -1.51
CA THR A 23 5.53 -8.77 -1.15
C THR A 23 4.74 -7.79 -0.29
N GLY A 24 5.41 -6.82 0.34
CA GLY A 24 4.77 -5.85 1.24
C GLY A 24 5.72 -5.32 2.30
N PRO A 25 5.32 -4.30 3.07
CA PRO A 25 6.16 -3.70 4.11
C PRO A 25 6.54 -4.72 5.18
N ARG A 26 7.62 -4.45 5.91
CA ARG A 26 7.99 -5.27 7.08
C ARG A 26 6.82 -5.35 8.06
N GLN A 27 6.64 -6.53 8.64
CA GLN A 27 5.58 -6.79 9.63
C GLN A 27 4.13 -6.64 9.11
N SER A 28 3.89 -6.65 7.79
CA SER A 28 2.53 -6.67 7.22
C SER A 28 1.81 -8.03 7.29
N GLY A 29 2.49 -9.08 7.76
CA GLY A 29 1.91 -10.42 7.92
C GLY A 29 2.11 -11.39 6.76
N LYS A 30 3.10 -11.16 5.87
CA LYS A 30 3.41 -12.00 4.69
C LYS A 30 3.60 -13.47 5.03
N THR A 31 4.53 -13.78 5.93
CA THR A 31 4.83 -15.15 6.39
C THR A 31 3.60 -15.81 6.98
N THR A 32 2.84 -15.08 7.81
CA THR A 32 1.61 -15.57 8.43
C THR A 32 0.59 -15.94 7.35
N LEU A 33 0.33 -15.05 6.39
CA LEU A 33 -0.59 -15.29 5.28
C LEU A 33 -0.16 -16.51 4.45
N ALA A 34 1.12 -16.60 4.06
CA ALA A 34 1.63 -17.71 3.26
C ALA A 34 1.40 -19.06 3.94
N ARG A 35 1.77 -19.16 5.23
CA ARG A 35 1.61 -20.40 6.00
C ARG A 35 0.15 -20.76 6.24
N TYR A 36 -0.72 -19.77 6.41
CA TYR A 36 -2.15 -19.99 6.57
C TYR A 36 -2.83 -20.45 5.27
N ALA A 37 -2.49 -19.81 4.14
CA ALA A 37 -3.05 -20.16 2.85
C ALA A 37 -2.56 -21.54 2.37
N PHE A 38 -1.33 -21.94 2.73
CA PHE A 38 -0.70 -23.17 2.26
C PHE A 38 -0.20 -24.04 3.43
N PRO A 39 -1.09 -24.58 4.27
CA PRO A 39 -0.70 -25.32 5.47
C PRO A 39 0.02 -26.64 5.17
N ASP A 40 -0.26 -27.25 4.01
CA ASP A 40 0.36 -28.51 3.57
C ASP A 40 1.74 -28.32 2.93
N TYR A 41 2.24 -27.09 2.84
CA TYR A 41 3.52 -26.79 2.20
C TYR A 41 4.64 -26.85 3.23
N SER A 42 5.80 -27.34 2.80
CA SER A 42 7.02 -27.23 3.60
C SER A 42 7.36 -25.76 3.80
N TYR A 43 7.68 -25.34 5.02
CA TYR A 43 8.08 -23.97 5.31
C TYR A 43 9.58 -23.89 5.52
N VAL A 44 10.22 -22.95 4.83
CA VAL A 44 11.66 -22.74 4.85
C VAL A 44 11.94 -21.26 5.05
N SER A 45 12.61 -20.91 6.14
CA SER A 45 13.08 -19.54 6.38
C SER A 45 14.51 -19.37 5.88
N LEU A 46 14.73 -18.45 4.94
CA LEU A 46 16.06 -18.09 4.45
C LEU A 46 16.76 -17.04 5.34
N GLU A 47 16.14 -16.63 6.45
CA GLU A 47 16.84 -15.89 7.50
C GLU A 47 17.67 -16.81 8.42
N ASN A 48 17.35 -18.10 8.48
CA ASN A 48 18.15 -19.07 9.19
C ASN A 48 19.45 -19.32 8.42
N LEU A 49 20.59 -18.96 9.03
CA LEU A 49 21.91 -19.00 8.39
C LEU A 49 22.26 -20.41 7.89
N ASP A 50 22.08 -21.45 8.71
CA ASP A 50 22.36 -22.84 8.32
C ASP A 50 21.53 -23.30 7.11
N THR A 51 20.30 -22.80 6.99
CA THR A 51 19.41 -23.10 5.86
C THR A 51 19.83 -22.33 4.61
N ALA A 52 20.17 -21.05 4.76
CA ALA A 52 20.66 -20.23 3.67
C ALA A 52 22.01 -20.74 3.13
N ASP A 53 22.89 -21.19 4.00
CA ASP A 53 24.22 -21.70 3.65
C ASP A 53 24.10 -23.03 2.89
N ARG A 54 23.30 -23.98 3.39
CA ARG A 54 23.00 -25.22 2.65
C ARG A 54 22.41 -24.94 1.26
N ALA A 55 21.47 -24.01 1.16
CA ALA A 55 20.87 -23.63 -0.12
C ALA A 55 21.85 -22.92 -1.06
N ARG A 56 22.88 -22.25 -0.52
CA ARG A 56 23.92 -21.57 -1.31
C ARG A 56 24.99 -22.55 -1.81
N GLU A 57 25.38 -23.51 -0.98
CA GLU A 57 26.41 -24.50 -1.28
C GLU A 57 25.91 -25.58 -2.25
N ASP A 58 24.71 -26.12 -2.03
CA ASP A 58 24.09 -27.12 -2.90
C ASP A 58 22.62 -26.78 -3.19
N PRO A 59 22.34 -25.78 -4.04
CA PRO A 59 20.97 -25.36 -4.35
C PRO A 59 20.14 -26.47 -5.00
N ARG A 60 20.75 -27.38 -5.78
CA ARG A 60 20.02 -28.47 -6.45
C ARG A 60 19.62 -29.56 -5.47
N GLY A 61 20.56 -30.06 -4.66
CA GLY A 61 20.23 -31.02 -3.61
C GLY A 61 19.29 -30.43 -2.57
N PHE A 62 19.48 -29.15 -2.22
CA PHE A 62 18.57 -28.42 -1.35
C PHE A 62 17.15 -28.35 -1.91
N LEU A 63 16.94 -28.07 -3.20
CA LEU A 63 15.60 -28.01 -3.78
C LEU A 63 14.98 -29.40 -3.97
N ALA A 64 15.79 -30.43 -4.27
CA ALA A 64 15.33 -31.80 -4.49
C ALA A 64 14.66 -32.44 -3.26
N GLN A 65 14.93 -31.94 -2.05
CA GLN A 65 14.28 -32.44 -0.83
C GLN A 65 12.80 -32.05 -0.73
N TYR A 66 12.33 -31.07 -1.52
CA TYR A 66 10.97 -30.58 -1.49
C TYR A 66 10.15 -31.11 -2.67
N ARG A 67 8.93 -31.60 -2.41
CA ARG A 67 8.01 -32.15 -3.43
C ARG A 67 7.26 -31.06 -4.21
N LEU A 68 7.94 -29.99 -4.63
CA LEU A 68 7.32 -28.86 -5.34
C LEU A 68 6.10 -28.27 -4.59
N LYS A 69 6.16 -28.23 -3.25
CA LYS A 69 5.18 -27.59 -2.36
C LYS A 69 5.92 -26.98 -1.19
N VAL A 70 6.54 -25.83 -1.43
CA VAL A 70 7.41 -25.19 -0.45
C VAL A 70 7.19 -23.68 -0.42
N ILE A 71 7.21 -23.13 0.80
CA ILE A 71 7.23 -21.71 1.09
C ILE A 71 8.67 -21.33 1.41
N PHE A 72 9.29 -20.48 0.57
CA PHE A 72 10.57 -19.84 0.89
C PHE A 72 10.32 -18.43 1.42
N ASP A 73 10.56 -18.25 2.71
CA ASP A 73 10.38 -16.98 3.41
C ASP A 73 11.65 -16.13 3.31
N GLU A 74 11.47 -14.82 3.13
CA GLU A 74 12.55 -13.83 3.06
C GLU A 74 13.56 -14.10 1.91
N ILE A 75 13.04 -14.39 0.72
CA ILE A 75 13.80 -14.77 -0.49
C ILE A 75 14.86 -13.73 -0.91
N GLN A 76 14.73 -12.47 -0.50
CA GLN A 76 15.75 -11.44 -0.71
C GLN A 76 17.08 -11.74 0.01
N ARG A 77 17.10 -12.68 0.97
CA ARG A 77 18.35 -13.18 1.59
C ARG A 77 19.16 -14.08 0.67
N LEU A 78 18.51 -14.74 -0.31
CA LEU A 78 19.17 -15.59 -1.31
C LEU A 78 18.53 -15.42 -2.69
N PRO A 79 18.70 -14.24 -3.35
CA PRO A 79 18.06 -13.97 -4.64
C PRO A 79 18.49 -14.92 -5.77
N SER A 80 19.71 -15.48 -5.69
CA SER A 80 20.23 -16.46 -6.65
C SER A 80 19.38 -17.73 -6.73
N LEU A 81 18.63 -18.08 -5.68
CA LEU A 81 17.75 -19.23 -5.67
C LEU A 81 16.66 -19.13 -6.74
N LEU A 82 16.26 -17.91 -7.14
CA LEU A 82 15.23 -17.67 -8.16
C LEU A 82 15.58 -18.28 -9.52
N SER A 83 16.86 -18.29 -9.90
CA SER A 83 17.31 -18.90 -11.16
C SER A 83 17.21 -20.43 -11.14
N TYR A 84 17.37 -21.05 -9.97
CA TYR A 84 17.16 -22.49 -9.81
C TYR A 84 15.67 -22.84 -9.81
N LEU A 85 14.83 -22.01 -9.18
CA LEU A 85 13.38 -22.17 -9.24
C LEU A 85 12.89 -22.07 -10.69
N GLN A 86 13.42 -21.12 -11.47
CA GLN A 86 13.11 -20.98 -12.89
C GLN A 86 13.35 -22.29 -13.65
N GLN A 87 14.54 -22.89 -13.50
CA GLN A 87 14.88 -24.13 -14.19
C GLN A 87 13.86 -25.25 -13.86
N ILE A 88 13.51 -25.40 -12.58
CA ILE A 88 12.58 -26.44 -12.14
C ILE A 88 11.17 -26.22 -12.72
N VAL A 89 10.66 -24.98 -12.70
CA VAL A 89 9.31 -24.70 -13.22
C VAL A 89 9.25 -24.74 -14.76
N ASP A 90 10.38 -24.56 -15.44
CA ASP A 90 10.47 -24.75 -16.89
C ASP A 90 10.37 -26.23 -17.29
N GLU A 91 10.99 -27.11 -16.51
CA GLU A 91 10.92 -28.55 -16.70
C GLU A 91 9.56 -29.13 -16.22
N HIS A 92 9.00 -28.56 -15.15
CA HIS A 92 7.76 -28.99 -14.51
C HIS A 92 6.85 -27.81 -14.17
N PRO A 93 6.06 -27.30 -15.13
CA PRO A 93 5.22 -26.11 -14.95
C PRO A 93 3.94 -26.42 -14.16
N GLN A 94 4.09 -26.83 -12.89
CA GLN A 94 2.97 -27.09 -11.99
C GLN A 94 2.56 -25.82 -11.25
N PRO A 95 1.30 -25.38 -11.36
CA PRO A 95 0.83 -24.22 -10.61
C PRO A 95 0.99 -24.38 -9.09
N GLY A 96 1.41 -23.30 -8.43
CA GLY A 96 1.55 -23.23 -7.00
C GLY A 96 2.76 -23.99 -6.45
N SER A 97 3.71 -24.44 -7.27
CA SER A 97 4.85 -25.21 -6.75
C SER A 97 5.66 -24.49 -5.68
N PHE A 98 5.85 -23.19 -5.86
CA PHE A 98 6.69 -22.36 -5.00
C PHE A 98 5.93 -21.11 -4.55
N ILE A 99 5.83 -20.94 -3.23
CA ILE A 99 5.40 -19.68 -2.63
C ILE A 99 6.64 -19.00 -2.08
N ILE A 100 6.90 -17.78 -2.48
CA ILE A 100 8.05 -17.02 -2.00
C ILE A 100 7.57 -15.72 -1.35
N THR A 101 8.18 -15.35 -0.22
CA THR A 101 7.89 -14.08 0.45
C THR A 101 9.13 -13.21 0.45
N GLY A 102 8.93 -11.90 0.48
CA GLY A 102 10.02 -10.97 0.79
C GLY A 102 9.52 -9.57 1.05
N SER A 103 10.25 -8.78 1.84
CA SER A 103 10.08 -7.33 1.78
C SER A 103 10.63 -6.84 0.44
N GLN A 104 9.92 -5.94 -0.25
CA GLN A 104 10.43 -5.40 -1.51
C GLN A 104 11.75 -4.66 -1.26
N GLN A 105 12.80 -5.19 -1.87
CA GLN A 105 14.02 -4.47 -2.16
C GLN A 105 14.11 -4.40 -3.69
N PHE A 106 14.61 -3.28 -4.25
CA PHE A 106 14.79 -3.13 -5.69
C PHE A 106 15.48 -4.33 -6.34
N ASN A 107 16.47 -4.89 -5.63
CA ASN A 107 17.22 -6.08 -6.05
C ASN A 107 16.35 -7.33 -6.20
N LEU A 108 15.39 -7.54 -5.29
CA LEU A 108 14.47 -8.68 -5.37
C LEU A 108 13.58 -8.57 -6.61
N MET A 109 13.00 -7.39 -6.87
CA MET A 109 12.12 -7.19 -8.02
C MET A 109 12.86 -7.32 -9.34
N ALA A 110 14.10 -6.81 -9.42
CA ALA A 110 14.95 -6.99 -10.58
C ALA A 110 15.26 -8.47 -10.83
N ALA A 111 15.70 -9.21 -9.80
CA ALA A 111 16.02 -10.63 -9.91
C ALA A 111 14.78 -11.48 -10.27
N ALA A 112 13.64 -11.24 -9.63
CA ALA A 112 12.39 -11.95 -9.94
C ALA A 112 11.89 -11.66 -11.36
N THR A 113 12.04 -10.43 -11.84
CA THR A 113 11.66 -10.07 -13.21
C THR A 113 12.60 -10.71 -14.24
N GLN A 114 13.90 -10.79 -13.95
CA GLN A 114 14.87 -11.43 -14.84
C GLN A 114 14.71 -12.95 -14.91
N SER A 115 14.57 -13.63 -13.76
CA SER A 115 14.53 -15.09 -13.72
C SER A 115 13.12 -15.68 -13.89
N LEU A 116 12.05 -15.00 -13.46
CA LEU A 116 10.72 -15.61 -13.39
C LEU A 116 9.65 -14.89 -14.23
N ALA A 117 10.06 -14.08 -15.22
CA ALA A 117 9.13 -13.46 -16.16
C ALA A 117 8.20 -14.52 -16.80
N GLY A 118 6.89 -14.23 -16.81
CA GLY A 118 5.84 -15.10 -17.33
C GLY A 118 5.47 -16.30 -16.46
N ARG A 119 6.20 -16.56 -15.37
CA ARG A 119 6.02 -17.74 -14.48
C ARG A 119 5.62 -17.36 -13.06
N ILE A 120 5.63 -16.06 -12.77
CA ILE A 120 5.41 -15.53 -11.43
C ILE A 120 4.09 -14.79 -11.35
N GLY A 121 3.25 -15.22 -10.43
CA GLY A 121 2.12 -14.45 -9.94
C GLY A 121 2.55 -13.60 -8.76
N ARG A 122 2.06 -12.36 -8.67
CA ARG A 122 2.48 -11.42 -7.61
C ARG A 122 1.28 -10.99 -6.77
N LEU A 123 1.48 -10.97 -5.46
CA LEU A 123 0.56 -10.39 -4.49
C LEU A 123 1.30 -9.36 -3.65
N GLU A 124 0.71 -8.18 -3.50
CA GLU A 124 1.19 -7.14 -2.59
C GLU A 124 0.30 -7.11 -1.34
N LEU A 125 0.92 -7.21 -0.17
CA LEU A 125 0.25 -7.33 1.11
C LEU A 125 0.58 -6.14 2.01
N LEU A 126 -0.34 -5.17 2.04
CA LEU A 126 -0.32 -4.05 2.97
C LEU A 126 -0.77 -4.46 4.39
N PRO A 127 -0.67 -3.57 5.39
CA PRO A 127 -1.33 -3.75 6.69
C PRO A 127 -2.84 -4.01 6.58
N PHE A 128 -3.49 -4.32 7.70
CA PHE A 128 -4.91 -4.70 7.65
C PHE A 128 -5.77 -3.59 7.03
N SER A 129 -6.84 -3.97 6.32
CA SER A 129 -7.88 -3.03 5.89
C SER A 129 -8.91 -2.81 7.00
N THR A 130 -9.65 -1.71 6.89
CA THR A 130 -10.80 -1.41 7.75
C THR A 130 -11.80 -2.55 7.74
N GLY A 131 -12.07 -3.17 6.58
CA GLY A 131 -12.97 -4.34 6.48
C GLY A 131 -12.46 -5.57 7.25
N GLU A 132 -11.14 -5.83 7.22
CA GLU A 132 -10.52 -6.90 8.02
C GLU A 132 -10.63 -6.60 9.52
N ILE A 133 -10.41 -5.34 9.93
CA ILE A 133 -10.55 -4.90 11.33
C ILE A 133 -12.01 -4.96 11.79
N TYR A 134 -12.96 -4.51 10.96
CA TYR A 134 -14.39 -4.57 11.23
C TYR A 134 -14.83 -6.03 11.44
N SER A 135 -14.38 -6.95 10.58
CA SER A 135 -14.71 -8.37 10.70
C SER A 135 -14.11 -9.02 11.95
N TYR A 136 -12.94 -8.54 12.40
CA TYR A 136 -12.27 -9.06 13.58
C TYR A 136 -12.84 -8.50 14.89
N ASN A 137 -12.90 -7.17 14.99
CA ASN A 137 -13.43 -6.47 16.14
C ASN A 137 -13.91 -5.05 15.74
N PRO A 138 -15.23 -4.87 15.49
CA PRO A 138 -15.82 -3.57 15.16
C PRO A 138 -15.58 -2.49 16.22
N SER A 139 -15.36 -2.88 17.48
CA SER A 139 -15.12 -1.93 18.57
C SER A 139 -13.79 -1.18 18.45
N LEU A 140 -12.92 -1.58 17.51
CA LEU A 140 -11.69 -0.86 17.19
C LEU A 140 -11.93 0.32 16.22
N LEU A 141 -13.12 0.40 15.61
CA LEU A 141 -13.51 1.40 14.62
C LEU A 141 -14.53 2.39 15.20
N THR A 142 -14.27 2.89 16.41
CA THR A 142 -15.16 3.82 17.12
C THR A 142 -15.30 5.15 16.41
N ASP A 143 -14.18 5.68 15.93
CA ASP A 143 -14.11 6.96 15.26
C ASP A 143 -12.92 6.99 14.29
N SER A 144 -13.03 7.86 13.29
CA SER A 144 -12.01 7.99 12.24
C SER A 144 -10.71 8.58 12.77
N THR A 145 -10.74 9.42 13.81
CA THR A 145 -9.55 10.07 14.36
C THR A 145 -8.63 9.04 14.99
N THR A 146 -9.15 8.21 15.89
CA THR A 146 -8.41 7.12 16.52
C THR A 146 -7.87 6.13 15.48
N SER A 147 -8.70 5.77 14.50
CA SER A 147 -8.33 4.86 13.41
C SER A 147 -7.16 5.40 12.57
N ILE A 148 -7.22 6.69 12.22
CA ILE A 148 -6.17 7.37 11.46
C ILE A 148 -4.87 7.40 12.25
N ARG A 149 -4.92 7.80 13.53
CA ARG A 149 -3.72 7.89 14.39
C ARG A 149 -3.09 6.52 14.65
N ARG A 150 -3.92 5.50 14.84
CA ARG A 150 -3.45 4.16 15.18
C ARG A 150 -2.89 3.41 13.97
N GLY A 151 -3.46 3.61 12.78
CA GLY A 151 -3.18 2.78 11.61
C GLY A 151 -3.48 1.30 11.85
N TRP A 152 -3.09 0.43 10.91
CA TRP A 152 -3.57 -0.97 10.90
C TRP A 152 -2.46 -2.01 10.79
N TYR A 153 -1.25 -1.67 11.27
CA TYR A 153 -0.15 -2.63 11.31
C TYR A 153 -0.45 -3.82 12.22
N PRO A 154 -0.25 -5.06 11.76
CA PRO A 154 -0.61 -6.26 12.53
C PRO A 154 -0.07 -6.31 13.96
N PRO A 155 1.17 -5.92 14.28
CA PRO A 155 1.65 -5.94 15.67
C PRO A 155 0.85 -5.04 16.62
N ILE A 156 0.29 -3.92 16.13
CA ILE A 156 -0.55 -3.00 16.93
C ILE A 156 -1.91 -3.63 17.23
N ILE A 157 -2.41 -4.50 16.35
CA ILE A 157 -3.74 -5.10 16.44
C ILE A 157 -3.68 -6.47 17.12
N ASP A 158 -2.91 -7.41 16.55
CA ASP A 158 -2.87 -8.82 16.97
C ASP A 158 -2.20 -9.00 18.34
N ARG A 159 -1.27 -8.12 18.70
CA ARG A 159 -0.50 -8.19 19.96
C ARG A 159 -0.81 -7.05 20.92
N SER A 160 -1.73 -6.15 20.53
CA SER A 160 -2.09 -4.97 21.31
C SER A 160 -0.89 -4.12 21.75
N LEU A 161 0.12 -3.97 20.88
CA LEU A 161 1.24 -3.09 21.16
C LEU A 161 0.79 -1.63 21.18
N ASP A 162 1.44 -0.83 22.02
CA ASP A 162 1.30 0.62 21.97
C ASP A 162 1.73 1.14 20.58
N ALA A 163 0.82 1.85 19.92
CA ALA A 163 1.02 2.28 18.53
C ALA A 163 2.20 3.26 18.43
N ASP A 164 2.28 4.22 19.34
CA ASP A 164 3.31 5.27 19.31
C ASP A 164 4.71 4.66 19.48
N LEU A 165 4.88 3.81 20.49
CA LEU A 165 6.13 3.07 20.73
C LEU A 165 6.48 2.16 19.55
N TRP A 166 5.49 1.50 18.96
CA TRP A 166 5.73 0.62 17.82
C TRP A 166 6.22 1.41 16.59
N TYR A 167 5.56 2.51 16.23
CA TYR A 167 5.97 3.32 15.08
C TYR A 167 7.36 3.97 15.28
N GLU A 168 7.72 4.36 16.51
CA GLU A 168 9.08 4.84 16.83
C GLU A 168 10.14 3.81 16.46
N ASN A 169 9.95 2.57 16.93
CA ASN A 169 10.87 1.47 16.68
C ASN A 169 10.84 1.03 15.21
N TYR A 170 9.67 1.08 14.56
CA TYR A 170 9.54 0.81 13.14
C TYR A 170 10.36 1.80 12.29
N ILE A 171 10.22 3.10 12.54
CA ILE A 171 10.98 4.14 11.84
C ILE A 171 12.48 3.97 12.08
N ALA A 172 12.90 3.76 13.33
CA ALA A 172 14.32 3.56 13.65
C ALA A 172 14.90 2.35 12.91
N THR A 173 14.21 1.21 12.96
CA THR A 173 14.65 -0.03 12.30
C THR A 173 14.70 0.13 10.78
N TYR A 174 13.70 0.79 10.18
CA TYR A 174 13.66 1.06 8.75
C TYR A 174 14.88 1.90 8.31
N LEU A 175 15.15 3.01 9.03
CA LEU A 175 16.30 3.87 8.74
C LEU A 175 17.63 3.13 8.88
N GLU A 176 17.78 2.31 9.92
CA GLU A 176 19.04 1.63 10.20
C GLU A 176 19.30 0.42 9.31
N ARG A 177 18.27 -0.33 8.92
CA ARG A 177 18.41 -1.59 8.18
C ARG A 177 18.14 -1.44 6.69
N ASP A 178 17.03 -0.81 6.33
CA ASP A 178 16.54 -0.80 4.95
C ASP A 178 17.10 0.37 4.16
N VAL A 179 17.27 1.52 4.82
CA VAL A 179 17.75 2.75 4.19
C VAL A 179 19.27 2.85 4.18
N ARG A 180 19.94 2.46 5.28
CA ARG A 180 21.41 2.56 5.43
C ARG A 180 22.19 1.82 4.33
N GLN A 181 21.62 0.76 3.77
CA GLN A 181 22.26 -0.05 2.72
C GLN A 181 22.10 0.52 1.31
N ILE A 182 21.37 1.64 1.16
CA ILE A 182 21.12 2.25 -0.14
C ILE A 182 22.23 3.28 -0.42
N ASP A 183 23.02 3.04 -1.45
CA ASP A 183 24.24 3.82 -1.78
C ASP A 183 24.04 5.34 -1.83
N ASN A 184 22.85 5.79 -2.21
CA ASN A 184 22.48 7.20 -2.33
C ASN A 184 21.98 7.85 -1.01
N ILE A 185 22.07 7.15 0.12
CA ILE A 185 21.61 7.65 1.42
C ILE A 185 22.74 7.50 2.46
N ARG A 186 23.61 8.51 2.51
CA ARG A 186 24.74 8.55 3.44
C ARG A 186 24.39 9.18 4.79
N ASP A 187 23.46 10.14 4.78
CA ASP A 187 23.02 10.86 5.97
C ASP A 187 21.58 10.46 6.35
N LEU A 188 21.47 9.60 7.35
CA LEU A 188 20.19 9.12 7.88
C LEU A 188 19.39 10.23 8.57
N LEU A 189 20.03 11.27 9.12
CA LEU A 189 19.33 12.38 9.75
C LEU A 189 18.62 13.22 8.69
N THR A 190 19.31 13.55 7.60
CA THR A 190 18.71 14.26 6.47
C THR A 190 17.60 13.43 5.82
N PHE A 191 17.78 12.12 5.66
CA PHE A 191 16.72 11.25 5.14
C PHE A 191 15.51 11.15 6.09
N ARG A 192 15.74 11.11 7.41
CA ARG A 192 14.65 11.14 8.40
C ARG A 192 13.86 12.44 8.31
N ARG A 193 14.54 13.59 8.14
CA ARG A 193 13.88 14.87 7.89
C ARG A 193 13.04 14.81 6.61
N PHE A 194 13.60 14.31 5.52
CA PHE A 194 12.88 14.10 4.27
C PHE A 194 11.61 13.27 4.46
N LEU A 195 11.70 12.15 5.19
CA LEU A 195 10.55 11.29 5.48
C LEU A 195 9.44 12.05 6.25
N SER A 196 9.80 12.86 7.25
CA SER A 196 8.85 13.73 7.96
C SER A 196 8.25 14.82 7.05
N LEU A 197 9.05 15.40 6.15
CA LEU A 197 8.58 16.39 5.18
C LEU A 197 7.61 15.80 4.15
N CYS A 198 7.78 14.53 3.78
CA CYS A 198 6.80 13.80 2.99
C CYS A 198 5.50 13.59 3.77
N ALA A 199 5.56 13.26 5.06
CA ALA A 199 4.35 13.09 5.87
C ALA A 199 3.54 14.41 5.96
N GLY A 200 4.24 15.55 6.05
CA GLY A 200 3.64 16.89 5.96
C GLY A 200 2.96 17.23 4.63
N ARG A 201 3.20 16.42 3.60
CA ARG A 201 2.70 16.60 2.22
C ARG A 201 1.86 15.42 1.74
N THR A 202 1.37 14.57 2.65
CA THR A 202 0.40 13.53 2.30
C THR A 202 -0.87 14.17 1.75
N ALA A 203 -1.50 13.53 0.76
CA ALA A 203 -2.61 14.06 -0.03
C ALA A 203 -2.34 15.37 -0.81
N GLN A 204 -1.07 15.79 -0.97
CA GLN A 204 -0.70 17.02 -1.68
C GLN A 204 0.12 16.75 -2.94
N LEU A 205 0.10 17.70 -3.88
CA LEU A 205 0.94 17.68 -5.07
C LEU A 205 2.42 17.76 -4.69
N VAL A 206 3.24 16.88 -5.26
CA VAL A 206 4.67 16.83 -4.94
C VAL A 206 5.45 17.96 -5.59
N ASN A 207 6.04 18.83 -4.77
CA ASN A 207 7.02 19.81 -5.22
C ASN A 207 8.45 19.34 -4.91
N LEU A 208 9.11 18.76 -5.91
CA LEU A 208 10.47 18.23 -5.76
C LEU A 208 11.51 19.30 -5.44
N SER A 209 11.35 20.51 -5.97
CA SER A 209 12.29 21.62 -5.74
C SER A 209 12.21 22.15 -4.31
N GLU A 210 10.99 22.22 -3.76
CA GLU A 210 10.76 22.62 -2.37
C GLU A 210 11.29 21.57 -1.39
N LEU A 211 11.01 20.29 -1.61
CA LEU A 211 11.58 19.20 -0.82
C LEU A 211 13.12 19.20 -0.87
N ALA A 212 13.70 19.47 -2.03
CA ALA A 212 15.15 19.56 -2.22
C ALA A 212 15.74 20.71 -1.41
N GLY A 213 15.11 21.90 -1.47
CA GLY A 213 15.51 23.08 -0.71
C GLY A 213 15.46 22.86 0.80
N GLU A 214 14.35 22.32 1.33
CA GLU A 214 14.19 22.04 2.77
C GLU A 214 15.13 20.94 3.27
N CYS A 215 15.45 19.96 2.42
CA CYS A 215 16.39 18.90 2.75
C CYS A 215 17.86 19.30 2.54
N GLY A 216 18.15 20.38 1.82
CA GLY A 216 19.51 20.76 1.45
C GLY A 216 20.20 19.75 0.51
N VAL A 217 19.43 19.10 -0.37
CA VAL A 217 19.94 18.08 -1.32
C VAL A 217 19.51 18.41 -2.76
N SER A 218 20.04 17.67 -3.74
CA SER A 218 19.67 17.88 -5.14
C SER A 218 18.25 17.37 -5.47
N HIS A 219 17.65 17.92 -6.53
CA HIS A 219 16.37 17.44 -7.07
C HIS A 219 16.41 15.94 -7.43
N ASN A 220 17.51 15.47 -8.02
CA ASN A 220 17.69 14.05 -8.37
C ASN A 220 17.78 13.16 -7.13
N THR A 221 18.36 13.68 -6.03
CA THR A 221 18.40 12.98 -4.74
C THR A 221 17.00 12.78 -4.19
N ILE A 222 16.16 13.82 -4.16
CA ILE A 222 14.76 13.70 -3.73
C ILE A 222 13.98 12.71 -4.60
N LYS A 223 14.16 12.75 -5.92
CA LYS A 223 13.50 11.80 -6.82
C LYS A 223 13.90 10.36 -6.51
N ALA A 224 15.20 10.09 -6.30
CA ALA A 224 15.68 8.77 -5.91
C ALA A 224 15.13 8.34 -4.55
N TRP A 225 15.09 9.26 -3.57
CA TRP A 225 14.55 8.97 -2.23
C TRP A 225 13.04 8.70 -2.24
N LEU A 226 12.25 9.41 -3.06
CA LEU A 226 10.83 9.09 -3.26
C LEU A 226 10.65 7.68 -3.84
N SER A 227 11.45 7.30 -4.84
CA SER A 227 11.41 5.94 -5.37
C SER A 227 11.72 4.89 -4.30
N VAL A 228 12.65 5.18 -3.38
CA VAL A 228 12.93 4.31 -2.23
C VAL A 228 11.71 4.19 -1.32
N LEU A 229 11.03 5.29 -0.99
CA LEU A 229 9.83 5.25 -0.15
C LEU A 229 8.68 4.47 -0.81
N GLU A 230 8.49 4.60 -2.13
CA GLU A 230 7.49 3.83 -2.87
C GLU A 230 7.81 2.33 -2.89
N ALA A 231 9.06 1.97 -3.20
CA ALA A 231 9.50 0.57 -3.18
C ALA A 231 9.47 -0.06 -1.77
N SER A 232 9.56 0.77 -0.72
CA SER A 232 9.46 0.35 0.68
C SER A 232 8.01 0.26 1.18
N TYR A 233 7.01 0.54 0.34
CA TYR A 233 5.60 0.63 0.74
C TYR A 233 5.32 1.66 1.84
N LEU A 234 6.07 2.76 1.90
CA LEU A 234 5.77 3.84 2.83
C LEU A 234 4.85 4.88 2.20
N VAL A 235 5.07 5.18 0.91
CA VAL A 235 4.27 6.15 0.16
C VAL A 235 3.86 5.60 -1.20
N LYS A 236 2.92 6.29 -1.85
CA LYS A 236 2.55 6.09 -3.25
C LYS A 236 2.37 7.43 -3.94
N LEU A 237 2.87 7.54 -5.17
CA LEU A 237 2.61 8.69 -6.03
C LEU A 237 1.41 8.39 -6.95
N VAL A 238 0.33 9.14 -6.76
CA VAL A 238 -0.91 8.99 -7.55
C VAL A 238 -0.90 10.01 -8.67
N GLN A 239 -1.08 9.53 -9.89
CA GLN A 239 -1.07 10.38 -11.08
C GLN A 239 -2.44 11.05 -11.29
N PRO A 240 -2.47 12.24 -11.90
CA PRO A 240 -3.72 12.83 -12.35
C PRO A 240 -4.33 12.00 -13.47
N TYR A 241 -5.66 11.85 -13.46
CA TYR A 241 -6.38 11.19 -14.54
C TYR A 241 -6.32 12.05 -15.80
N TYR A 242 -5.73 11.51 -16.86
CA TYR A 242 -5.60 12.17 -18.14
C TYR A 242 -6.48 11.50 -19.20
N ARG A 243 -7.53 12.20 -19.61
CA ARG A 243 -8.29 11.93 -20.84
C ARG A 243 -8.63 13.26 -21.48
N ASN A 244 -8.79 13.31 -22.80
CA ASN A 244 -8.97 14.56 -23.54
C ASN A 244 -10.37 15.15 -23.31
N PHE A 245 -10.61 15.70 -22.12
CA PHE A 245 -11.83 16.43 -21.77
C PHE A 245 -11.81 17.89 -22.27
N ASN A 246 -10.97 18.22 -23.27
CA ASN A 246 -10.73 19.59 -23.75
C ASN A 246 -10.34 20.59 -22.63
N LYS A 247 -9.69 20.10 -21.56
CA LYS A 247 -9.21 20.90 -20.43
C LYS A 247 -7.73 20.63 -20.17
N ARG A 248 -7.01 21.68 -19.75
CA ARG A 248 -5.63 21.55 -19.28
C ARG A 248 -5.67 20.92 -17.88
N ILE A 249 -4.86 19.88 -17.65
CA ILE A 249 -4.81 19.11 -16.39
C ILE A 249 -3.43 19.29 -15.75
N VAL A 250 -3.38 19.30 -14.42
CA VAL A 250 -2.11 19.23 -13.66
C VAL A 250 -1.37 17.94 -14.04
N LYS A 251 -0.04 17.97 -14.14
CA LYS A 251 0.78 16.77 -14.44
C LYS A 251 1.54 16.23 -13.23
N THR A 252 1.63 17.02 -12.17
CA THR A 252 2.32 16.66 -10.94
C THR A 252 1.51 15.61 -10.17
N PRO A 253 2.11 14.51 -9.68
CA PRO A 253 1.40 13.54 -8.88
C PRO A 253 1.12 14.05 -7.46
N LYS A 254 0.12 13.46 -6.80
CA LYS A 254 -0.08 13.58 -5.35
C LYS A 254 0.73 12.50 -4.61
N LEU A 255 1.25 12.83 -3.44
CA LEU A 255 1.89 11.86 -2.54
C LEU A 255 0.91 11.40 -1.46
N TYR A 256 0.82 10.10 -1.23
CA TYR A 256 0.06 9.53 -0.13
C TYR A 256 0.92 8.57 0.68
N PHE A 257 0.81 8.61 2.00
CA PHE A 257 1.30 7.52 2.85
C PHE A 257 0.41 6.29 2.74
N LEU A 258 0.99 5.10 2.86
CA LEU A 258 0.23 3.84 2.83
C LEU A 258 -0.32 3.42 4.21
N ASP A 259 0.15 4.07 5.27
CA ASP A 259 -0.38 3.89 6.62
C ASP A 259 -0.42 5.24 7.34
N THR A 260 -1.60 5.63 7.80
CA THR A 260 -1.82 6.95 8.40
C THR A 260 -1.27 7.06 9.82
N GLY A 261 -1.16 5.95 10.56
CA GLY A 261 -0.55 5.97 11.89
C GLY A 261 0.94 6.29 11.81
N LEU A 262 1.63 5.75 10.79
CA LEU A 262 3.01 6.13 10.50
C LEU A 262 3.14 7.61 10.14
N ALA A 263 2.25 8.13 9.28
CA ALA A 263 2.23 9.55 8.91
C ALA A 263 1.98 10.44 10.13
N ALA A 264 0.99 10.12 10.96
CA ALA A 264 0.68 10.83 12.20
C ALA A 264 1.89 10.83 13.16
N ARG A 265 2.56 9.69 13.33
CA ARG A 265 3.75 9.58 14.16
C ARG A 265 4.88 10.50 13.67
N LEU A 266 5.11 10.54 12.35
CA LEU A 266 6.13 11.39 11.70
C LEU A 266 5.84 12.89 11.81
N LEU A 267 4.54 13.25 11.87
CA LEU A 267 4.06 14.61 12.11
C LEU A 267 4.13 15.04 13.60
N GLY A 268 4.48 14.13 14.50
CA GLY A 268 4.53 14.42 15.93
C GLY A 268 3.16 14.35 16.63
N ILE A 269 2.13 13.84 15.95
CA ILE A 269 0.80 13.63 16.52
C ILE A 269 0.86 12.39 17.42
N ARG A 270 0.41 12.51 18.68
CA ARG A 270 0.43 11.47 19.72
C ARG A 270 -0.94 11.18 20.31
N THR A 271 -1.85 12.14 20.24
CA THR A 271 -3.19 12.01 20.83
C THR A 271 -4.28 12.28 19.80
N ASP A 272 -5.47 11.78 20.06
CA ASP A 272 -6.62 11.99 19.18
C ASP A 272 -7.04 13.47 19.16
N ASP A 273 -6.89 14.19 20.28
CA ASP A 273 -7.14 15.64 20.34
C ASP A 273 -6.18 16.45 19.46
N GLN A 274 -4.89 16.09 19.47
CA GLN A 274 -3.91 16.70 18.56
C GLN A 274 -4.30 16.47 17.10
N LEU A 275 -4.72 15.25 16.74
CA LEU A 275 -5.15 14.93 15.38
C LEU A 275 -6.44 15.68 14.99
N ALA A 276 -7.42 15.72 15.90
CA ALA A 276 -8.73 16.34 15.67
C ALA A 276 -8.61 17.83 15.32
N ASN A 277 -7.61 18.51 15.90
CA ASN A 277 -7.31 19.93 15.72
C ASN A 277 -6.14 20.20 14.75
N HIS A 278 -5.52 19.16 14.17
CA HIS A 278 -4.35 19.32 13.32
C HIS A 278 -4.72 19.95 11.96
N PRO A 279 -3.93 20.90 11.42
CA PRO A 279 -4.20 21.48 10.10
C PRO A 279 -4.26 20.46 8.96
N LEU A 280 -3.51 19.35 9.09
CA LEU A 280 -3.49 18.25 8.11
C LEU A 280 -4.54 17.16 8.38
N ARG A 281 -5.51 17.36 9.27
CA ARG A 281 -6.56 16.35 9.54
C ARG A 281 -7.28 15.90 8.26
N GLY A 282 -7.66 16.85 7.41
CA GLY A 282 -8.31 16.54 6.13
C GLY A 282 -7.44 15.69 5.21
N ALA A 283 -6.16 16.05 5.08
CA ALA A 283 -5.19 15.33 4.27
C ALA A 283 -4.90 13.92 4.80
N LEU A 284 -4.83 13.74 6.12
CA LEU A 284 -4.66 12.43 6.75
C LEU A 284 -5.90 11.54 6.56
N PHE A 285 -7.10 12.12 6.60
CA PHE A 285 -8.34 11.41 6.32
C PHE A 285 -8.46 11.02 4.84
N GLU A 286 -8.09 11.89 3.90
CA GLU A 286 -7.97 11.56 2.47
C GLU A 286 -6.95 10.43 2.25
N THR A 287 -5.82 10.48 2.96
CA THR A 287 -4.78 9.44 2.92
C THR A 287 -5.28 8.10 3.47
N TYR A 288 -6.10 8.12 4.52
CA TYR A 288 -6.75 6.92 5.05
C TYR A 288 -7.61 6.27 3.97
N VAL A 289 -8.52 7.05 3.37
CA VAL A 289 -9.39 6.60 2.29
C VAL A 289 -8.58 6.05 1.12
N PHE A 290 -7.54 6.76 0.68
CA PHE A 290 -6.65 6.29 -0.38
C PHE A 290 -6.07 4.92 -0.07
N SER A 291 -5.51 4.74 1.14
CA SER A 291 -4.88 3.49 1.55
C SER A 291 -5.87 2.32 1.50
N GLU A 292 -7.14 2.58 1.79
CA GLU A 292 -8.20 1.56 1.81
C GLU A 292 -8.69 1.20 0.41
N LEU A 293 -8.86 2.20 -0.47
CA LEU A 293 -9.13 1.98 -1.90
C LEU A 293 -8.00 1.18 -2.55
N LEU A 294 -6.75 1.48 -2.19
CA LEU A 294 -5.58 0.76 -2.67
C LEU A 294 -5.55 -0.69 -2.15
N LYS A 295 -5.85 -0.91 -0.87
CA LYS A 295 -5.95 -2.27 -0.28
C LYS A 295 -7.03 -3.10 -0.99
N LYS A 296 -8.22 -2.56 -1.23
CA LYS A 296 -9.28 -3.26 -1.99
C LYS A 296 -8.78 -3.74 -3.36
N ARG A 297 -8.07 -2.86 -4.08
CA ARG A 297 -7.46 -3.21 -5.35
C ARG A 297 -6.40 -4.32 -5.20
N MET A 298 -5.44 -4.14 -4.30
CA MET A 298 -4.35 -5.11 -4.07
C MET A 298 -4.84 -6.46 -3.57
N ASN A 299 -5.97 -6.49 -2.85
CA ASN A 299 -6.63 -7.71 -2.39
C ASN A 299 -7.39 -8.44 -3.50
N GLY A 300 -7.43 -7.91 -4.72
CA GLY A 300 -8.15 -8.49 -5.85
C GLY A 300 -9.67 -8.32 -5.75
N GLN A 301 -10.14 -7.42 -4.89
CA GLN A 301 -11.58 -7.14 -4.70
C GLN A 301 -12.09 -6.09 -5.68
N ALA A 302 -11.19 -5.27 -6.25
CA ALA A 302 -11.52 -4.27 -7.24
C ALA A 302 -10.44 -4.16 -8.34
N PRO A 303 -10.81 -4.11 -9.62
CA PRO A 303 -9.86 -4.06 -10.73
C PRO A 303 -9.38 -2.65 -11.08
N TRP A 304 -9.79 -1.62 -10.34
CA TRP A 304 -9.56 -0.23 -10.73
C TRP A 304 -8.11 0.24 -10.61
N GLU A 305 -7.74 1.18 -11.47
CA GLU A 305 -6.61 2.08 -11.24
C GLU A 305 -7.10 3.32 -10.48
N ILE A 306 -6.25 3.88 -9.62
CA ILE A 306 -6.60 5.03 -8.78
C ILE A 306 -5.84 6.25 -9.29
N TYR A 307 -6.58 7.30 -9.61
CA TYR A 307 -6.08 8.61 -10.01
C TYR A 307 -6.72 9.70 -9.15
N PHE A 308 -6.31 10.94 -9.33
CA PHE A 308 -7.08 12.12 -8.88
C PHE A 308 -7.42 12.99 -10.10
N TRP A 309 -8.34 13.94 -9.99
CA TRP A 309 -8.59 14.88 -11.08
C TRP A 309 -8.56 16.32 -10.58
N ARG A 310 -7.83 17.17 -11.30
CA ARG A 310 -7.75 18.60 -11.00
C ARG A 310 -7.59 19.42 -12.27
N ASP A 311 -8.51 20.35 -12.49
CA ASP A 311 -8.38 21.31 -13.59
C ASP A 311 -7.59 22.56 -13.18
N HIS A 312 -7.27 23.41 -14.16
CA HIS A 312 -6.59 24.70 -13.88
C HIS A 312 -7.51 25.73 -13.20
N GLY A 313 -8.83 25.52 -13.23
CA GLY A 313 -9.82 26.35 -12.55
C GLY A 313 -9.94 26.06 -11.05
N GLY A 314 -9.22 25.06 -10.55
CA GLY A 314 -9.21 24.68 -9.13
C GLY A 314 -10.33 23.73 -8.73
N ILE A 315 -11.08 23.18 -9.67
CA ILE A 315 -12.01 22.08 -9.39
C ILE A 315 -11.17 20.82 -9.21
N GLU A 316 -11.41 20.13 -8.10
CA GLU A 316 -10.66 18.93 -7.71
C GLU A 316 -11.65 17.83 -7.31
N VAL A 317 -11.38 16.62 -7.78
CA VAL A 317 -12.03 15.39 -7.31
C VAL A 317 -10.91 14.51 -6.75
N ASP A 318 -11.05 14.11 -5.50
CA ASP A 318 -9.99 13.47 -4.72
C ASP A 318 -9.53 12.16 -5.36
N PHE A 319 -10.47 11.30 -5.77
CA PHE A 319 -10.14 10.07 -6.50
C PHE A 319 -11.03 9.82 -7.72
N ILE A 320 -10.40 9.33 -8.78
CA ILE A 320 -11.03 8.72 -9.95
C ILE A 320 -10.59 7.26 -10.00
N LEU A 321 -11.54 6.35 -9.84
CA LEU A 321 -11.32 4.91 -9.97
C LEU A 321 -11.69 4.52 -11.40
N GLU A 322 -10.72 4.12 -12.20
CA GLU A 322 -10.92 3.76 -13.60
C GLU A 322 -10.80 2.25 -13.80
N SER A 323 -11.77 1.68 -14.50
CA SER A 323 -11.73 0.27 -14.91
C SER A 323 -12.42 0.07 -16.25
N GLY A 324 -11.65 -0.32 -17.26
CA GLY A 324 -12.19 -0.69 -18.58
C GLY A 324 -12.91 0.46 -19.29
N GLY A 325 -12.49 1.71 -19.07
CA GLY A 325 -13.08 2.92 -19.63
C GLY A 325 -14.20 3.52 -18.80
N THR A 326 -14.66 2.85 -17.74
CA THR A 326 -15.66 3.37 -16.79
C THR A 326 -15.00 4.06 -15.61
N LEU A 327 -15.66 5.08 -15.07
CA LEU A 327 -15.15 5.94 -14.01
C LEU A 327 -16.09 5.95 -12.81
N ILE A 328 -15.49 5.83 -11.62
CA ILE A 328 -16.12 6.16 -10.35
C ILE A 328 -15.41 7.40 -9.80
N ALA A 329 -16.16 8.47 -9.52
CA ALA A 329 -15.63 9.67 -8.90
C ALA A 329 -15.89 9.64 -7.39
N VAL A 330 -14.84 9.86 -6.60
CA VAL A 330 -14.91 9.86 -5.14
C VAL A 330 -14.41 11.19 -4.60
N GLU A 331 -15.25 11.84 -3.80
CA GLU A 331 -14.89 13.01 -2.99
C GLU A 331 -14.72 12.57 -1.54
N VAL A 332 -13.81 13.22 -0.82
CA VAL A 332 -13.52 12.91 0.57
C VAL A 332 -13.68 14.13 1.48
N LYS A 333 -14.36 13.93 2.61
CA LYS A 333 -14.54 14.98 3.64
C LYS A 333 -14.39 14.42 5.05
N SER A 334 -13.42 14.93 5.80
CA SER A 334 -13.16 14.49 7.18
C SER A 334 -14.24 14.87 8.21
N GLY A 335 -15.20 15.73 7.83
CA GLY A 335 -16.30 16.14 8.68
C GLY A 335 -17.32 15.03 8.90
N ALA A 336 -17.86 14.94 10.12
CA ALA A 336 -18.88 13.96 10.48
C ALA A 336 -20.30 14.34 10.03
N THR A 337 -20.54 15.64 9.76
CA THR A 337 -21.83 16.14 9.30
C THR A 337 -21.78 16.36 7.79
N PHE A 338 -22.74 15.77 7.09
CA PHE A 338 -22.91 15.98 5.66
C PHE A 338 -23.32 17.43 5.35
N HIS A 339 -22.76 17.99 4.28
CA HIS A 339 -23.19 19.25 3.71
C HIS A 339 -23.42 19.08 2.19
N PRO A 340 -24.53 19.56 1.61
CA PRO A 340 -24.81 19.44 0.18
C PRO A 340 -23.68 19.93 -0.73
N ASP A 341 -22.95 20.99 -0.31
CA ASP A 341 -21.86 21.55 -1.11
C ASP A 341 -20.69 20.57 -1.33
N PHE A 342 -20.58 19.53 -0.50
CA PHE A 342 -19.55 18.50 -0.67
C PHE A 342 -19.70 17.73 -1.98
N THR A 343 -20.90 17.67 -2.56
CA THR A 343 -21.12 17.00 -3.84
C THR A 343 -20.90 17.90 -5.05
N THR A 344 -20.58 19.20 -4.86
CA THR A 344 -20.50 20.18 -5.95
C THR A 344 -19.45 19.81 -6.99
N ASN A 345 -18.26 19.40 -6.55
CA ASN A 345 -17.18 19.03 -7.46
C ASN A 345 -17.50 17.75 -8.24
N LEU A 346 -18.15 16.78 -7.61
CA LEU A 346 -18.65 15.57 -8.28
C LEU A 346 -19.66 15.90 -9.37
N SER A 347 -20.62 16.80 -9.10
CA SER A 347 -21.59 17.24 -10.10
C SER A 347 -20.94 17.98 -11.27
N ARG A 348 -19.91 18.80 -11.00
CA ARG A 348 -19.14 19.47 -12.06
C ARG A 348 -18.34 18.47 -12.89
N PHE A 349 -17.69 17.50 -12.24
CA PHE A 349 -16.94 16.46 -12.91
C PHE A 349 -17.82 15.55 -13.77
N ALA A 350 -19.03 15.22 -13.31
CA ALA A 350 -20.02 14.48 -14.09
C ALA A 350 -20.31 15.14 -15.45
N GLY A 351 -20.38 16.48 -15.48
CA GLY A 351 -20.53 17.23 -16.73
C GLY A 351 -19.35 17.08 -17.71
N PHE A 352 -18.14 16.80 -17.22
CA PHE A 352 -16.95 16.56 -18.05
C PHE A 352 -16.80 15.09 -18.47
N ALA A 353 -17.04 14.17 -17.54
CA ALA A 353 -16.91 12.74 -17.76
C ALA A 353 -18.06 12.17 -18.61
N GLY A 354 -19.25 12.78 -18.57
CA GLY A 354 -20.39 12.34 -19.35
C GLY A 354 -20.76 10.88 -19.03
N SER A 355 -20.97 10.08 -20.08
CA SER A 355 -21.33 8.66 -19.95
C SER A 355 -20.22 7.77 -19.39
N ASP A 356 -18.98 8.24 -19.32
CA ASP A 356 -17.88 7.46 -18.74
C ASP A 356 -18.03 7.36 -17.20
N LEU A 357 -18.69 8.34 -16.56
CA LEU A 357 -18.96 8.32 -15.12
C LEU A 357 -20.15 7.41 -14.81
N THR A 358 -19.89 6.25 -14.23
CA THR A 358 -20.92 5.27 -13.86
C THR A 358 -21.40 5.44 -12.42
N HIS A 359 -20.55 5.99 -11.55
CA HIS A 359 -20.88 6.19 -10.14
C HIS A 359 -20.17 7.40 -9.54
N ALA A 360 -20.83 8.09 -8.61
CA ALA A 360 -20.24 9.17 -7.82
C ALA A 360 -20.49 8.91 -6.34
N ALA A 361 -19.46 9.10 -5.53
CA ALA A 361 -19.55 8.89 -4.09
C ALA A 361 -18.83 9.96 -3.28
N LEU A 362 -19.36 10.24 -2.10
CA LEU A 362 -18.75 11.06 -1.08
C LEU A 362 -18.42 10.15 0.12
N ILE A 363 -17.14 10.03 0.44
CA ILE A 363 -16.72 9.38 1.68
C ILE A 363 -16.53 10.43 2.76
N TYR A 364 -17.18 10.24 3.90
CA TYR A 364 -17.16 11.23 4.98
C TYR A 364 -16.95 10.65 6.37
N GLY A 365 -16.64 11.51 7.33
CA GLY A 365 -16.32 11.14 8.71
C GLY A 365 -17.52 10.75 9.58
N GLY A 366 -18.73 10.71 9.02
CA GLY A 366 -19.94 10.30 9.73
C GLY A 366 -20.13 8.78 9.72
N MET A 367 -21.30 8.33 10.18
CA MET A 367 -21.60 6.90 10.40
C MET A 367 -22.81 6.40 9.60
N GLU A 368 -23.58 7.31 8.99
CA GLU A 368 -24.78 6.96 8.23
C GLU A 368 -24.47 6.92 6.74
N ALA A 369 -24.91 5.85 6.08
CA ALA A 369 -24.91 5.72 4.63
C ALA A 369 -26.27 6.13 4.07
N PHE A 370 -26.28 6.97 3.03
CA PHE A 370 -27.49 7.41 2.36
C PHE A 370 -27.17 7.92 0.95
N THR A 371 -28.20 8.19 0.15
CA THR A 371 -28.05 8.76 -1.19
C THR A 371 -28.52 10.21 -1.19
N PHE A 372 -27.71 11.12 -1.74
CA PHE A 372 -28.10 12.51 -1.99
C PHE A 372 -28.01 12.81 -3.48
N LYS A 373 -29.17 13.04 -4.12
CA LYS A 373 -29.29 13.09 -5.58
C LYS A 373 -28.75 11.78 -6.18
N ASP A 374 -27.76 11.86 -7.06
CA ASP A 374 -27.11 10.68 -7.68
C ASP A 374 -25.76 10.34 -7.03
N VAL A 375 -25.48 10.86 -5.82
CA VAL A 375 -24.23 10.62 -5.09
C VAL A 375 -24.47 9.73 -3.88
N SER A 376 -23.72 8.63 -3.80
CA SER A 376 -23.68 7.78 -2.61
C SER A 376 -22.87 8.47 -1.51
N VAL A 377 -23.46 8.73 -0.36
CA VAL A 377 -22.76 9.22 0.82
C VAL A 377 -22.41 8.02 1.69
N VAL A 378 -21.12 7.72 1.81
CA VAL A 378 -20.59 6.49 2.40
C VAL A 378 -19.75 6.84 3.63
N PRO A 379 -20.02 6.27 4.81
CA PRO A 379 -19.19 6.50 5.99
C PRO A 379 -17.82 5.82 5.81
N TRP A 380 -16.78 6.46 6.38
CA TRP A 380 -15.38 6.04 6.27
C TRP A 380 -15.09 4.59 6.69
N ASN A 381 -15.95 3.97 7.50
CA ASN A 381 -15.80 2.59 7.98
C ASN A 381 -16.65 1.57 7.20
N GLN A 382 -17.41 2.00 6.20
CA GLN A 382 -18.20 1.12 5.32
C GLN A 382 -17.84 1.31 3.85
N MET A 383 -16.55 1.54 3.57
CA MET A 383 -16.08 1.72 2.19
C MET A 383 -16.29 0.48 1.32
N ASP A 384 -16.65 -0.68 1.88
CA ASP A 384 -17.12 -1.86 1.15
C ASP A 384 -18.38 -1.61 0.31
N LEU A 385 -19.14 -0.54 0.59
CA LEU A 385 -20.28 -0.09 -0.19
C LEU A 385 -19.92 0.61 -1.52
N LEU A 386 -18.62 0.89 -1.75
CA LEU A 386 -18.05 1.36 -3.02
C LEU A 386 -17.54 0.20 -3.86
#